data_AF-A0A0D6LJ03-F1
#
_entry.id   AF-A0A0D6LJ03-F1
#
_cell.length_a   1.000
_cell.length_b   1.000
_cell.length_c   1.000
_cell.angle_alpha   90.00
_cell.angle_beta   90.00
_cell.angle_gamma   90.00
#
_symmetry.space_group_name_H-M   'P 1'
#
loop_
_entity.id
_entity.type
_entity.pdbx_description
1 polymer ?
#
loop_
_entity_poly.entity_id
_entity_poly.type
_entity_poly.pdbx_seq_one_letter_code
_entity_poly.pdbx_strand_id
1 'polypeptide(L)'
;MLRVPYNYYQDCYDAALIETDANNPMPADTGFHPEFEGTADLAANTATLINYISTDNQWGYPCWSEAAIALYLNRRDVQDAVHIPQAWRNQATGKFRWTDCNSKIYDSYRLTYDNTNIFFDYVIKYVKTPNFRFLIYSGDTDTVCNYLGDEWHMRDVAKAANLKSSPRKPWHFSRNDQVAGYNQRYSGKGGSGVDITLDVMVVKGAGHMVPSDRPGPAVQMITNFMFPGQDGPDYSSKANVNPNPPVFRTKLADKTTPKLIRGRTGFMRSYSPLSVGAP
;
A
#
# COMPACT_ATOMS: atom_id res chain seq x y z
N MET A 1 11.03 -20.65 -13.06
CA MET A 1 10.23 -19.41 -13.08
C MET A 1 8.88 -19.74 -13.66
N LEU A 2 7.83 -19.84 -12.82
CA LEU A 2 6.45 -19.92 -13.29
C LEU A 2 6.11 -18.54 -13.89
N ARG A 3 5.94 -18.46 -15.21
CA ARG A 3 5.39 -17.26 -15.86
C ARG A 3 3.91 -17.24 -15.54
N VAL A 4 3.49 -16.34 -14.65
CA VAL A 4 2.08 -16.14 -14.32
C VAL A 4 1.47 -15.34 -15.49
N PRO A 5 0.57 -15.91 -16.30
CA PRO A 5 0.10 -15.28 -17.54
C PRO A 5 -0.74 -14.02 -17.33
N TYR A 6 -1.12 -13.70 -16.09
CA TYR A 6 -1.95 -12.56 -15.73
C TYR A 6 -1.37 -11.81 -14.53
N ASN A 7 -0.12 -11.38 -14.60
CA ASN A 7 0.44 -10.48 -13.60
C ASN A 7 0.19 -9.02 -14.03
N TYR A 8 -0.95 -8.45 -13.61
CA TYR A 8 -1.33 -7.06 -13.90
C TYR A 8 -0.29 -6.02 -13.43
N TYR A 9 0.61 -6.41 -12.53
CA TYR A 9 1.67 -5.58 -11.99
C TYR A 9 3.05 -5.94 -12.55
N GLN A 10 3.14 -6.87 -13.51
CA GLN A 10 4.41 -7.35 -14.06
C GLN A 10 5.30 -6.20 -14.55
N ASP A 11 4.69 -5.26 -15.27
CA ASP A 11 5.38 -4.11 -15.83
C ASP A 11 5.78 -3.09 -14.75
N CYS A 12 5.15 -3.13 -13.56
CA CYS A 12 5.58 -2.34 -12.41
C CYS A 12 6.82 -2.93 -11.73
N TYR A 13 7.05 -4.25 -11.83
CA TYR A 13 8.20 -4.93 -11.20
C TYR A 13 9.49 -4.87 -12.02
N ASP A 14 9.41 -4.43 -13.28
CA ASP A 14 10.57 -4.25 -14.15
C ASP A 14 11.05 -2.79 -14.08
N ALA A 15 11.97 -2.50 -13.15
CA ALA A 15 12.56 -1.17 -12.98
C ALA A 15 13.19 -0.63 -14.29
N ALA A 16 13.59 -1.51 -15.22
CA ALA A 16 14.19 -1.12 -16.49
C ALA A 16 13.22 -0.41 -17.46
N LEU A 17 11.90 -0.51 -17.24
CA LEU A 17 10.89 0.17 -18.07
C LEU A 17 10.47 1.53 -17.49
N ILE A 18 10.87 1.84 -16.26
CA ILE A 18 10.46 3.05 -15.50
C ILE A 18 11.67 3.96 -15.18
N GLU A 19 12.90 3.52 -15.46
CA GLU A 19 14.07 4.39 -15.48
C GLU A 19 13.96 5.36 -16.68
N THR A 20 13.41 6.54 -16.43
CA THR A 20 13.96 7.73 -17.08
C THR A 20 15.38 7.87 -16.54
N ASP A 21 16.35 7.46 -17.37
CA ASP A 21 17.78 7.44 -17.11
C ASP A 21 18.25 8.78 -16.50
N ALA A 22 18.38 8.82 -15.17
CA ALA A 22 18.78 10.02 -14.46
C ALA A 22 20.26 10.39 -14.68
N ASN A 23 21.02 9.60 -15.45
CA ASN A 23 22.46 9.79 -15.67
C ASN A 23 22.83 10.06 -17.13
N ASN A 24 21.87 10.16 -18.04
CA ASN A 24 22.14 10.41 -19.45
C ASN A 24 21.40 11.69 -19.89
N PRO A 25 22.11 12.78 -20.25
CA PRO A 25 21.43 13.98 -20.72
C PRO A 25 20.66 13.63 -22.00
N MET A 26 19.33 13.74 -21.94
CA MET A 26 18.49 13.58 -23.13
C MET A 26 18.99 14.48 -24.27
N PRO A 27 18.94 14.04 -25.54
CA PRO A 27 19.16 14.90 -26.69
C PRO A 27 18.21 16.09 -26.62
N ALA A 28 18.72 17.28 -26.95
CA ALA A 28 17.98 18.53 -26.89
C ALA A 28 16.64 18.45 -27.66
N ASP A 29 15.56 18.55 -26.88
CA ASP A 29 14.31 19.27 -27.13
C ASP A 29 13.74 19.20 -28.57
N THR A 30 12.85 18.24 -28.79
CA THR A 30 11.79 18.35 -29.80
C THR A 30 10.45 18.68 -29.12
N GLY A 31 10.35 19.83 -28.45
CA GLY A 31 9.16 20.68 -28.41
C GLY A 31 7.86 20.12 -27.85
N PHE A 32 7.88 18.97 -27.18
CA PHE A 32 6.73 18.41 -26.48
C PHE A 32 7.19 17.62 -25.26
N HIS A 33 7.57 18.36 -24.22
CA HIS A 33 7.72 17.82 -22.87
C HIS A 33 6.35 17.97 -22.18
N PRO A 34 5.55 16.91 -21.98
CA PRO A 34 4.64 16.93 -20.86
C PRO A 34 5.55 16.85 -19.62
N GLU A 35 5.89 18.01 -19.06
CA GLU A 35 6.40 18.06 -17.69
C GLU A 35 5.36 17.34 -16.82
N PHE A 36 5.70 16.16 -16.30
CA PHE A 36 4.95 15.59 -15.22
C PHE A 36 5.25 16.45 -13.99
N GLU A 37 4.44 17.49 -13.78
CA GLU A 37 4.53 18.43 -12.65
C GLU A 37 4.20 17.80 -11.28
N GLY A 38 4.35 16.47 -11.15
CA GLY A 38 4.06 15.73 -9.92
C GLY A 38 2.73 16.13 -9.28
N THR A 39 2.65 16.08 -7.95
CA THR A 39 1.49 16.57 -7.19
C THR A 39 1.57 18.07 -6.92
N ALA A 40 2.38 18.85 -7.66
CA ALA A 40 2.63 20.25 -7.35
C ALA A 40 1.35 21.11 -7.47
N ASP A 41 0.46 20.73 -8.40
CA ASP A 41 -0.85 21.35 -8.63
C ASP A 41 -2.03 20.56 -8.04
N LEU A 42 -1.75 19.38 -7.46
CA LEU A 42 -2.76 18.66 -6.71
C LEU A 42 -2.93 19.39 -5.38
N ALA A 43 -4.12 19.97 -5.20
CA ALA A 43 -4.53 20.70 -4.00
C ALA A 43 -3.87 20.11 -2.75
N ALA A 44 -3.39 20.96 -1.84
CA ALA A 44 -2.58 20.65 -0.65
C ALA A 44 -3.13 19.54 0.28
N ASN A 45 -4.27 18.95 -0.05
CA ASN A 45 -4.84 17.77 0.54
C ASN A 45 -5.23 16.76 -0.57
N THR A 46 -4.48 15.67 -0.71
CA THR A 46 -4.84 14.54 -1.60
C THR A 46 -6.19 13.91 -1.26
N ALA A 47 -6.78 14.19 -0.08
CA ALA A 47 -8.15 13.79 0.25
C ALA A 47 -9.23 14.44 -0.65
N THR A 48 -8.93 15.51 -1.39
CA THR A 48 -9.89 16.06 -2.38
C THR A 48 -9.99 15.22 -3.65
N LEU A 49 -9.10 14.23 -3.83
CA LEU A 49 -9.13 13.27 -4.95
C LEU A 49 -9.98 12.04 -4.65
N ILE A 50 -10.67 12.00 -3.51
CA ILE A 50 -11.55 10.90 -3.16
C ILE A 50 -12.74 10.90 -4.13
N ASN A 51 -12.79 9.90 -5.00
CA ASN A 51 -13.93 9.64 -5.86
C ASN A 51 -15.10 9.14 -5.00
N TYR A 52 -16.15 9.96 -4.82
CA TYR A 52 -17.33 9.61 -4.02
C TYR A 52 -18.45 8.94 -4.85
N ILE A 53 -18.28 8.83 -6.17
CA ILE A 53 -19.29 8.30 -7.11
C ILE A 53 -18.95 6.87 -7.53
N SER A 54 -17.66 6.53 -7.58
CA SER A 54 -17.15 5.18 -7.89
C SER A 54 -16.30 4.63 -6.73
N THR A 55 -16.07 3.31 -6.77
CA THR A 55 -15.14 2.63 -5.87
C THR A 55 -13.68 2.78 -6.29
N ASP A 56 -13.42 3.24 -7.51
CA ASP A 56 -12.07 3.47 -8.04
C ASP A 56 -11.63 4.94 -7.92
N ASN A 57 -10.61 5.20 -7.10
CA ASN A 57 -10.03 6.53 -6.91
C ASN A 57 -8.67 6.71 -7.60
N GLN A 58 -8.11 5.67 -8.22
CA GLN A 58 -6.76 5.72 -8.80
C GLN A 58 -6.70 5.39 -10.29
N TRP A 59 -7.81 4.93 -10.89
CA TRP A 59 -7.84 4.46 -12.27
C TRP A 59 -6.84 3.30 -12.52
N GLY A 60 -6.38 2.62 -11.46
CA GLY A 60 -5.34 1.58 -11.45
C GLY A 60 -4.21 1.83 -10.43
N TYR A 61 -3.27 0.89 -10.29
CA TYR A 61 -2.09 1.05 -9.44
C TYR A 61 -1.01 1.85 -10.18
N PRO A 62 -0.56 3.01 -9.67
CA PRO A 62 0.53 3.73 -10.28
C PRO A 62 1.85 2.97 -10.10
N CYS A 63 2.42 2.45 -11.19
CA CYS A 63 3.68 1.69 -11.19
C CYS A 63 4.89 2.44 -10.58
N TRP A 64 4.79 3.76 -10.37
CA TRP A 64 5.84 4.60 -9.79
C TRP A 64 5.87 4.63 -8.25
N SER A 65 4.93 3.99 -7.56
CA SER A 65 4.82 4.05 -6.10
C SER A 65 6.11 3.55 -5.40
N GLU A 66 6.69 2.47 -5.88
CA GLU A 66 7.87 1.84 -5.26
C GLU A 66 9.13 2.71 -5.39
N ALA A 67 9.36 3.28 -6.58
CA ALA A 67 10.48 4.18 -6.83
C ALA A 67 10.37 5.46 -5.97
N ALA A 68 9.18 6.05 -5.89
CA ALA A 68 8.94 7.24 -5.07
C ALA A 68 9.20 6.98 -3.58
N ILE A 69 8.73 5.84 -3.06
CA ILE A 69 8.96 5.41 -1.67
C ILE A 69 10.46 5.19 -1.43
N ALA A 70 11.15 4.50 -2.33
CA ALA A 70 12.58 4.26 -2.22
C ALA A 70 13.40 5.56 -2.22
N LEU A 71 13.06 6.52 -3.09
CA LEU A 71 13.71 7.83 -3.10
C LEU A 71 13.47 8.57 -1.78
N TYR A 72 12.24 8.59 -1.28
CA TYR A 72 11.88 9.27 -0.04
C TYR A 72 12.58 8.67 1.18
N LEU A 73 12.50 7.35 1.37
CA LEU A 73 13.06 6.66 2.53
C LEU A 73 14.60 6.60 2.54
N ASN A 74 15.24 6.84 1.39
CA ASN A 74 16.69 6.96 1.31
C ASN A 74 17.21 8.39 1.49
N ARG A 75 16.35 9.39 1.70
CA ARG A 75 16.80 10.73 2.05
C ARG A 75 17.40 10.75 3.45
N ARG A 76 18.50 11.51 3.61
CA ARG A 76 19.21 11.62 4.89
C ARG A 76 18.32 12.17 5.99
N ASP A 77 17.56 13.23 5.70
CA ASP A 77 16.69 13.88 6.67
C ASP A 77 15.52 12.99 7.11
N VAL A 78 14.95 12.19 6.18
CA VAL A 78 13.92 11.19 6.51
C VAL A 78 14.50 10.09 7.41
N GLN A 79 15.67 9.56 7.05
CA GLN A 79 16.35 8.54 7.86
C GLN A 79 16.75 9.06 9.25
N ASP A 80 17.21 10.30 9.34
CA ASP A 80 17.49 10.95 10.62
C ASP A 80 16.22 11.11 11.45
N ALA A 81 15.09 11.51 10.84
CA ALA A 81 13.81 11.69 11.51
C ALA A 81 13.20 10.38 12.06
N VAL A 82 13.44 9.24 11.40
CA VAL A 82 13.05 7.91 11.93
C VAL A 82 14.19 7.19 12.67
N HIS A 83 15.25 7.93 13.02
CA HIS A 83 16.37 7.48 13.84
C HIS A 83 17.14 6.28 13.30
N ILE A 84 17.36 6.20 11.97
CA ILE A 84 18.21 5.17 11.38
C ILE A 84 19.65 5.33 11.88
N PRO A 85 20.24 4.32 12.54
CA PRO A 85 21.58 4.43 13.10
C PRO A 85 22.65 4.67 12.05
N GLN A 86 23.68 5.47 12.38
CA GLN A 86 24.82 5.67 11.48
C GLN A 86 25.54 4.35 11.15
N ALA A 87 25.57 3.40 12.09
CA ALA A 87 26.13 2.07 11.87
C ALA A 87 25.42 1.31 10.73
N TRP A 88 24.09 1.41 10.64
CA TRP A 88 23.31 0.81 9.55
C TRP A 88 23.65 1.47 8.21
N ARG A 89 23.72 2.81 8.19
CA ARG A 89 24.05 3.58 6.98
C ARG A 89 25.46 3.31 6.48
N ASN A 90 26.39 3.02 7.37
CA ASN A 90 27.77 2.70 7.01
C ASN A 90 27.95 1.24 6.54
N GLN A 91 26.91 0.39 6.63
CA GLN A 91 26.98 -0.96 6.10
C GLN A 91 27.28 -0.94 4.60
N ALA A 92 28.02 -1.95 4.15
CA ALA A 92 28.43 -2.09 2.75
C ALA A 92 29.01 -0.78 2.17
N THR A 93 29.90 -0.12 2.93
CA THR A 93 30.58 1.13 2.54
C THR A 93 29.65 2.28 2.16
N GLY A 94 28.47 2.36 2.77
CA GLY A 94 27.48 3.40 2.45
C GLY A 94 26.67 3.12 1.18
N LYS A 95 26.85 1.93 0.58
CA LYS A 95 26.09 1.50 -0.61
C LYS A 95 24.77 0.83 -0.25
N PHE A 96 24.58 0.44 1.02
CA PHE A 96 23.32 -0.15 1.43
C PHE A 96 22.23 0.92 1.44
N ARG A 97 21.20 0.73 0.61
CA ARG A 97 20.03 1.58 0.51
C ARG A 97 18.81 0.81 0.99
N TRP A 98 17.85 1.51 1.55
CA TRP A 98 16.54 0.94 1.81
C TRP A 98 15.93 0.51 0.47
N THR A 99 15.37 -0.70 0.45
CA THR A 99 14.55 -1.26 -0.64
C THR A 99 13.29 -1.83 -0.02
N ASP A 100 12.23 -1.91 -0.81
CA ASP A 100 10.93 -2.48 -0.46
C ASP A 100 11.02 -3.99 -0.18
N CYS A 101 11.78 -4.72 -1.01
CA CYS A 101 11.97 -6.16 -0.92
C CYS A 101 13.45 -6.53 -0.80
N ASN A 102 13.74 -7.66 -0.14
CA ASN A 102 15.09 -8.22 -0.01
C ASN A 102 15.17 -9.59 -0.69
N SER A 103 15.67 -9.62 -1.93
CA SER A 103 15.77 -10.83 -2.74
C SER A 103 16.65 -11.90 -2.09
N LYS A 104 17.71 -11.53 -1.35
CA LYS A 104 18.57 -12.52 -0.68
C LYS A 104 17.81 -13.28 0.41
N ILE A 105 16.97 -12.57 1.18
CA ILE A 105 16.09 -13.21 2.16
C ILE A 105 15.12 -14.13 1.43
N TYR A 106 14.46 -13.63 0.39
CA TYR A 106 13.51 -14.41 -0.42
C TYR A 106 14.13 -15.70 -0.97
N ASP A 107 15.28 -15.62 -1.64
CA ASP A 107 15.98 -16.78 -2.23
C ASP A 107 16.48 -17.78 -1.19
N SER A 108 16.81 -17.30 0.01
CA SER A 108 17.26 -18.12 1.13
C SER A 108 16.11 -18.75 1.91
N TYR A 109 14.89 -18.22 1.80
CA TYR A 109 13.75 -18.70 2.57
C TYR A 109 13.36 -20.12 2.12
N ARG A 110 12.95 -20.95 3.08
CA ARG A 110 12.47 -22.31 2.82
C ARG A 110 11.07 -22.43 3.39
N LEU A 111 10.10 -22.69 2.52
CA LEU A 111 8.73 -22.93 2.92
C LEU A 111 8.67 -24.17 3.82
N THR A 112 8.11 -24.00 5.02
CA THR A 112 7.92 -25.08 6.00
C THR A 112 6.51 -25.64 6.01
N TYR A 113 5.57 -24.94 5.36
CA TYR A 113 4.15 -25.29 5.31
C TYR A 113 3.61 -25.03 3.91
N ASP A 114 2.83 -25.99 3.39
CA ASP A 114 2.17 -25.88 2.09
C ASP A 114 0.81 -25.15 2.18
N ASN A 115 0.27 -24.98 3.39
CA ASN A 115 -0.95 -24.25 3.66
C ASN A 115 -1.00 -23.73 5.11
N THR A 116 -2.01 -22.95 5.42
CA THR A 116 -2.20 -22.31 6.73
C THR A 116 -3.16 -23.06 7.66
N ASN A 117 -3.59 -24.28 7.33
CA ASN A 117 -4.56 -25.04 8.15
C ASN A 117 -4.08 -25.26 9.58
N ILE A 118 -2.78 -25.54 9.75
CA ILE A 118 -2.19 -25.75 11.09
C ILE A 118 -2.35 -24.50 11.95
N PHE A 119 -2.18 -23.31 11.35
CA PHE A 119 -2.39 -22.05 12.05
C PHE A 119 -3.85 -21.87 12.48
N PHE A 120 -4.80 -22.04 11.54
CA PHE A 120 -6.22 -21.86 11.85
C PHE A 120 -6.72 -22.89 12.87
N ASP A 121 -6.34 -24.17 12.73
CA ASP A 121 -6.69 -25.21 13.70
C ASP A 121 -6.16 -24.87 15.09
N TYR A 122 -4.89 -24.48 15.19
CA TYR A 122 -4.29 -24.07 16.45
C TYR A 122 -5.05 -22.92 17.10
N VAL A 123 -5.30 -21.83 16.35
CA VAL A 123 -5.96 -20.64 16.92
C VAL A 123 -7.40 -20.98 17.32
N ILE A 124 -8.19 -21.62 16.45
CA ILE A 124 -9.59 -21.95 16.73
C ILE A 124 -9.71 -22.91 17.93
N LYS A 125 -8.77 -23.85 18.09
CA LYS A 125 -8.78 -24.81 19.19
C LYS A 125 -8.39 -24.18 20.53
N TYR A 126 -7.35 -23.34 20.55
CA TYR A 126 -6.69 -22.94 21.78
C TYR A 126 -6.91 -21.49 22.20
N VAL A 127 -7.51 -20.64 21.36
CA VAL A 127 -7.77 -19.25 21.73
C VAL A 127 -8.79 -19.15 22.87
N LYS A 128 -8.48 -18.34 23.87
CA LYS A 128 -9.32 -18.10 25.06
C LYS A 128 -9.89 -16.69 25.12
N THR A 129 -9.45 -15.80 24.22
CA THR A 129 -10.00 -14.46 24.10
C THR A 129 -11.47 -14.56 23.70
N PRO A 130 -12.40 -13.98 24.47
CA PRO A 130 -13.81 -13.97 24.11
C PRO A 130 -14.03 -13.29 22.76
N ASN A 131 -15.00 -13.78 21.98
CA ASN A 131 -15.39 -13.20 20.69
C ASN A 131 -14.19 -13.01 19.75
N PHE A 132 -13.39 -14.06 19.55
CA PHE A 132 -12.23 -13.97 18.66
C PHE A 132 -12.67 -13.98 17.20
N ARG A 133 -12.17 -13.02 16.41
CA ARG A 133 -12.64 -12.76 15.05
C ARG A 133 -11.48 -12.76 14.07
N PHE A 134 -11.66 -13.46 12.97
CA PHE A 134 -10.80 -13.41 11.79
C PHE A 134 -11.47 -12.56 10.72
N LEU A 135 -10.68 -11.74 10.05
CA LEU A 135 -11.06 -11.09 8.80
C LEU A 135 -10.05 -11.55 7.73
N ILE A 136 -10.57 -12.19 6.68
CA ILE A 136 -9.82 -12.59 5.50
C ILE A 136 -10.40 -11.78 4.35
N TYR A 137 -9.60 -10.94 3.72
CA TYR A 137 -10.06 -10.09 2.64
C TYR A 137 -9.14 -10.16 1.44
N SER A 138 -9.72 -10.20 0.24
CA SER A 138 -8.99 -10.30 -1.01
C SER A 138 -9.58 -9.35 -2.05
N GLY A 139 -8.74 -8.82 -2.93
CA GLY A 139 -9.19 -8.12 -4.12
C GLY A 139 -9.62 -9.10 -5.20
N ASP A 140 -10.74 -8.83 -5.89
CA ASP A 140 -11.24 -9.75 -6.93
C ASP A 140 -10.44 -9.73 -8.25
N THR A 141 -9.52 -8.78 -8.41
CA THR A 141 -8.61 -8.71 -9.57
C THR A 141 -7.20 -9.19 -9.24
N ASP A 142 -6.93 -9.66 -8.03
CA ASP A 142 -5.65 -10.29 -7.70
C ASP A 142 -5.58 -11.71 -8.30
N THR A 143 -4.48 -12.00 -8.98
CA THR A 143 -4.20 -13.30 -9.59
C THR A 143 -3.16 -14.10 -8.81
N VAL A 144 -2.39 -13.47 -7.93
CA VAL A 144 -1.36 -14.13 -7.11
C VAL A 144 -2.01 -14.80 -5.90
N CYS A 145 -2.78 -14.04 -5.12
CA CYS A 145 -3.58 -14.52 -3.99
C CYS A 145 -5.07 -14.30 -4.28
N ASN A 146 -5.56 -15.04 -5.27
CA ASN A 146 -6.91 -14.83 -5.80
C ASN A 146 -8.02 -15.14 -4.77
N TYR A 147 -9.09 -14.36 -4.82
CA TYR A 147 -10.20 -14.45 -3.88
C TYR A 147 -10.90 -15.83 -3.87
N LEU A 148 -10.91 -16.57 -4.99
CA LEU A 148 -11.54 -17.90 -5.05
C LEU A 148 -10.78 -18.91 -4.19
N GLY A 149 -9.44 -18.87 -4.25
CA GLY A 149 -8.57 -19.70 -3.41
C GLY A 149 -8.81 -19.44 -1.93
N ASP A 150 -8.86 -18.16 -1.54
CA ASP A 150 -9.12 -17.77 -0.15
C ASP A 150 -10.54 -18.13 0.30
N GLU A 151 -11.56 -17.91 -0.53
CA GLU A 151 -12.95 -18.28 -0.23
C GLU A 151 -13.09 -19.80 -0.03
N TRP A 152 -12.49 -20.62 -0.90
CA TRP A 152 -12.55 -22.08 -0.79
C TRP A 152 -11.77 -22.60 0.42
N HIS A 153 -10.57 -22.06 0.65
CA HIS A 153 -9.75 -22.44 1.80
C HIS A 153 -10.46 -22.11 3.12
N MET A 154 -11.04 -20.91 3.24
CA MET A 154 -11.76 -20.51 4.44
C MET A 154 -13.07 -21.28 4.65
N ARG A 155 -13.76 -21.67 3.57
CA ARG A 155 -14.89 -22.61 3.64
C ARG A 155 -14.45 -23.94 4.24
N ASP A 156 -13.30 -24.47 3.82
CA ASP A 156 -12.81 -25.78 4.27
C ASP A 156 -12.31 -25.72 5.73
N VAL A 157 -11.62 -24.65 6.12
CA VAL A 157 -11.28 -24.35 7.53
C VAL A 157 -12.54 -24.28 8.40
N ALA A 158 -13.55 -23.51 7.97
CA ALA A 158 -14.79 -23.38 8.71
C ALA A 158 -15.53 -24.71 8.85
N LYS A 159 -15.56 -25.52 7.79
CA LYS A 159 -16.14 -26.87 7.80
C LYS A 159 -15.41 -27.78 8.79
N ALA A 160 -14.08 -27.81 8.77
CA ALA A 160 -13.28 -28.62 9.69
C ALA A 160 -13.51 -28.22 11.16
N ALA A 161 -13.72 -26.93 11.42
CA ALA A 161 -14.01 -26.38 12.74
C ALA A 161 -15.51 -26.43 13.14
N ASN A 162 -16.39 -27.05 12.34
CA ASN A 162 -17.84 -27.07 12.55
C ASN A 162 -18.48 -25.68 12.73
N LEU A 163 -17.94 -24.66 12.06
CA LEU A 163 -18.52 -23.31 12.04
C LEU A 163 -19.72 -23.27 11.08
N LYS A 164 -20.78 -22.58 11.49
CA LYS A 164 -21.99 -22.37 10.69
C LYS A 164 -21.79 -21.23 9.71
N SER A 165 -22.13 -21.46 8.46
CA SER A 165 -22.06 -20.49 7.37
C SER A 165 -23.31 -19.61 7.34
N SER A 166 -23.12 -18.30 7.14
CA SER A 166 -24.18 -17.38 6.72
C SER A 166 -24.31 -17.36 5.19
N PRO A 167 -25.43 -16.88 4.63
CA PRO A 167 -25.50 -16.56 3.22
C PRO A 167 -24.40 -15.56 2.82
N ARG A 168 -23.81 -15.76 1.64
CA ARG A 168 -22.95 -14.77 1.00
C ARG A 168 -23.83 -13.60 0.56
N LYS A 169 -23.44 -12.37 0.89
CA LYS A 169 -24.22 -11.16 0.60
C LYS A 169 -23.33 -10.03 0.08
N PRO A 170 -23.87 -9.10 -0.72
CA PRO A 170 -23.13 -7.91 -1.10
C PRO A 170 -22.97 -6.99 0.11
N TRP A 171 -21.87 -6.23 0.12
CA TRP A 171 -21.69 -5.08 1.00
C TRP A 171 -21.50 -3.83 0.16
N HIS A 172 -21.89 -2.67 0.71
CA HIS A 172 -22.04 -1.44 -0.06
C HIS A 172 -21.14 -0.33 0.49
N PHE A 173 -20.60 0.47 -0.42
CA PHE A 173 -19.82 1.67 -0.16
C PHE A 173 -20.42 2.85 -0.92
N SER A 174 -19.95 4.08 -0.65
CA SER A 174 -20.33 5.34 -1.33
C SER A 174 -21.75 5.85 -1.05
N ARG A 175 -22.10 7.04 -1.54
CA ARG A 175 -23.41 7.68 -1.27
C ARG A 175 -24.56 7.04 -2.04
N ASN A 176 -24.26 6.42 -3.17
CA ASN A 176 -25.18 5.71 -4.06
C ASN A 176 -25.16 4.19 -3.85
N ASP A 177 -24.76 3.73 -2.65
CA ASP A 177 -24.72 2.32 -2.22
C ASP A 177 -24.17 1.39 -3.31
N GLN A 178 -23.05 1.77 -3.91
CA GLN A 178 -22.34 0.91 -4.85
C GLN A 178 -21.88 -0.35 -4.15
N VAL A 179 -22.07 -1.49 -4.83
CA VAL A 179 -21.54 -2.77 -4.37
C VAL A 179 -20.03 -2.64 -4.29
N ALA A 180 -19.50 -2.74 -3.08
CA ALA A 180 -18.07 -2.70 -2.79
C ALA A 180 -17.44 -4.10 -2.81
N GLY A 181 -18.29 -5.13 -2.85
CA GLY A 181 -17.93 -6.52 -3.03
C GLY A 181 -18.90 -7.43 -2.29
N TYR A 182 -18.41 -8.57 -1.82
CA TYR A 182 -19.22 -9.58 -1.15
C TYR A 182 -18.58 -10.02 0.16
N ASN A 183 -19.40 -10.43 1.11
CA ASN A 183 -18.92 -11.03 2.35
C ASN A 183 -19.69 -12.31 2.70
N GLN A 184 -18.99 -13.25 3.33
CA GLN A 184 -19.55 -14.46 3.88
C GLN A 184 -18.97 -14.69 5.28
N ARG A 185 -19.85 -14.95 6.24
CA ARG A 185 -19.48 -15.17 7.64
C ARG A 185 -19.59 -16.64 8.00
N TYR A 186 -18.61 -17.14 8.74
CA TYR A 186 -18.68 -18.41 9.45
C TYR A 186 -18.60 -18.15 10.94
N SER A 187 -19.44 -18.81 11.74
CA SER A 187 -19.49 -18.57 13.19
C SER A 187 -19.79 -19.83 14.00
N GLY A 188 -19.25 -19.91 15.20
CA GLY A 188 -19.43 -21.06 16.07
C GLY A 188 -18.60 -20.95 17.34
N LYS A 189 -18.40 -22.07 18.03
CA LYS A 189 -17.56 -22.14 19.23
C LYS A 189 -16.21 -22.74 18.88
N GLY A 190 -15.14 -22.11 19.36
CA GLY A 190 -13.79 -22.68 19.33
C GLY A 190 -13.61 -23.78 20.37
N GLY A 191 -12.44 -24.45 20.34
CA GLY A 191 -12.15 -25.59 21.23
C GLY A 191 -12.15 -25.24 22.72
N SER A 192 -11.91 -23.98 23.06
CA SER A 192 -11.98 -23.47 24.44
C SER A 192 -13.36 -22.90 24.82
N GLY A 193 -14.38 -23.08 23.98
CA GLY A 193 -15.76 -22.63 24.23
C GLY A 193 -16.03 -21.15 23.95
N VAL A 194 -15.05 -20.40 23.44
CA VAL A 194 -15.21 -19.01 23.04
C VAL A 194 -15.92 -18.88 21.68
N ASP A 195 -16.64 -17.79 21.48
CA ASP A 195 -17.23 -17.47 20.18
C ASP A 195 -16.11 -17.15 19.17
N ILE A 196 -16.21 -17.80 18.00
CA ILE A 196 -15.32 -17.63 16.86
C ILE A 196 -16.14 -17.13 15.70
N THR A 197 -15.64 -16.09 15.03
CA THR A 197 -16.18 -15.61 13.76
C THR A 197 -15.07 -15.52 12.72
N LEU A 198 -15.35 -15.96 11.50
CA LEU A 198 -14.49 -15.83 10.33
C LEU A 198 -15.28 -15.10 9.26
N ASP A 199 -14.92 -13.83 9.03
CA ASP A 199 -15.46 -13.03 7.94
C ASP A 199 -14.53 -13.13 6.73
N VAL A 200 -15.06 -13.63 5.62
CA VAL A 200 -14.37 -13.69 4.33
C VAL A 200 -14.96 -12.63 3.42
N MET A 201 -14.11 -11.75 2.92
CA MET A 201 -14.52 -10.56 2.17
C MET A 201 -13.82 -10.47 0.82
N VAL A 202 -14.60 -10.09 -0.18
CA VAL A 202 -14.12 -9.73 -1.50
C VAL A 202 -14.29 -8.22 -1.65
N VAL A 203 -13.25 -7.56 -2.15
CA VAL A 203 -13.27 -6.13 -2.46
C VAL A 203 -13.24 -5.94 -3.98
N LYS A 204 -14.35 -5.43 -4.51
CA LYS A 204 -14.62 -5.35 -5.94
C LYS A 204 -13.72 -4.35 -6.65
N GLY A 205 -12.99 -4.83 -7.66
CA GLY A 205 -12.07 -4.08 -8.49
C GLY A 205 -10.74 -3.77 -7.81
N ALA A 206 -10.43 -4.39 -6.68
CA ALA A 206 -9.11 -4.30 -6.03
C ALA A 206 -8.23 -5.47 -6.46
N GLY A 207 -6.92 -5.26 -6.55
CA GLY A 207 -5.94 -6.32 -6.72
C GLY A 207 -5.25 -6.67 -5.41
N HIS A 208 -3.95 -6.98 -5.47
CA HIS A 208 -3.19 -7.52 -4.34
C HIS A 208 -3.12 -6.54 -3.16
N MET A 209 -2.98 -5.25 -3.46
CA MET A 209 -2.85 -4.18 -2.48
C MET A 209 -4.19 -3.46 -2.29
N VAL A 210 -5.17 -4.16 -1.72
CA VAL A 210 -6.56 -3.67 -1.54
C VAL A 210 -6.66 -2.24 -0.98
N PRO A 211 -5.93 -1.84 0.09
CA PRO A 211 -6.01 -0.47 0.60
C PRO A 211 -5.42 0.58 -0.36
N SER A 212 -4.49 0.20 -1.23
CA SER A 212 -3.96 1.08 -2.27
C SER A 212 -4.98 1.25 -3.40
N ASP A 213 -5.53 0.15 -3.90
CA ASP A 213 -6.45 0.19 -5.05
C ASP A 213 -7.82 0.77 -4.67
N ARG A 214 -8.34 0.44 -3.48
CA ARG A 214 -9.68 0.79 -3.01
C ARG A 214 -9.66 1.33 -1.56
N PRO A 215 -9.01 2.47 -1.29
CA PRO A 215 -8.80 2.99 0.07
C PRO A 215 -10.10 3.31 0.81
N GLY A 216 -11.10 3.87 0.12
CA GLY A 216 -12.41 4.16 0.71
C GLY A 216 -13.13 2.89 1.20
N PRO A 217 -13.40 1.92 0.31
CA PRO A 217 -13.92 0.61 0.70
C PRO A 217 -13.07 -0.10 1.76
N ALA A 218 -11.73 -0.06 1.65
CA ALA A 218 -10.82 -0.70 2.59
C ALA A 218 -10.90 -0.10 4.00
N VAL A 219 -10.91 1.24 4.13
CA VAL A 219 -11.04 1.86 5.45
C VAL A 219 -12.40 1.56 6.07
N GLN A 220 -13.47 1.50 5.26
CA GLN A 220 -14.79 1.11 5.75
C GLN A 220 -14.79 -0.34 6.26
N MET A 221 -14.25 -1.27 5.49
CA MET A 221 -14.14 -2.68 5.87
C MET A 221 -13.36 -2.84 7.18
N ILE A 222 -12.15 -2.27 7.26
CA ILE A 222 -11.28 -2.37 8.44
C ILE A 222 -11.95 -1.73 9.65
N THR A 223 -12.56 -0.56 9.50
CA THR A 223 -13.21 0.15 10.60
C THR A 223 -14.40 -0.65 11.13
N ASN A 224 -15.24 -1.17 10.25
CA ASN A 224 -16.41 -1.95 10.65
C ASN A 224 -15.98 -3.27 11.32
N PHE A 225 -14.89 -3.89 10.87
CA PHE A 225 -14.29 -5.02 11.56
C PHE A 225 -13.79 -4.64 12.96
N MET A 226 -13.06 -3.54 13.11
CA MET A 226 -12.48 -3.13 14.40
C MET A 226 -13.54 -2.71 15.41
N PHE A 227 -14.59 -2.02 14.95
CA PHE A 227 -15.65 -1.44 15.79
C PHE A 227 -17.03 -1.99 15.40
N PRO A 228 -17.30 -3.28 15.67
CA PRO A 228 -18.58 -3.91 15.33
C PRO A 228 -19.72 -3.38 16.22
N GLY A 229 -20.96 -3.53 15.74
CA GLY A 229 -22.14 -3.40 16.59
C GLY A 229 -22.33 -4.62 17.49
N GLN A 230 -23.43 -4.61 18.27
CA GLN A 230 -23.80 -5.73 19.16
C GLN A 230 -23.98 -7.05 18.38
N ASP A 231 -24.50 -7.00 17.16
CA ASP A 231 -24.75 -8.16 16.30
C ASP A 231 -23.55 -8.52 15.40
N GLY A 232 -22.37 -7.97 15.70
CA GLY A 232 -21.16 -8.12 14.90
C GLY A 232 -20.97 -7.03 13.84
N PRO A 233 -19.97 -7.16 12.96
CA PRO A 233 -19.68 -6.14 11.98
C PRO A 233 -20.71 -6.10 10.86
N ASP A 234 -21.28 -4.92 10.62
CA ASP A 234 -22.00 -4.56 9.40
C ASP A 234 -21.05 -3.83 8.46
N TYR A 235 -20.61 -4.52 7.41
CA TYR A 235 -19.66 -3.98 6.45
C TYR A 235 -20.24 -2.91 5.53
N SER A 236 -21.57 -2.71 5.49
CA SER A 236 -22.19 -1.60 4.76
C SER A 236 -22.38 -0.35 5.64
N SER A 237 -22.08 -0.44 6.94
CA SER A 237 -22.21 0.69 7.86
C SER A 237 -21.24 1.81 7.52
N LYS A 238 -21.76 3.04 7.53
CA LYS A 238 -21.00 4.29 7.36
C LYS A 238 -20.77 5.00 8.70
N ALA A 239 -21.26 4.43 9.82
CA ALA A 239 -21.33 5.11 11.11
C ALA A 239 -19.95 5.48 11.68
N ASN A 240 -18.94 4.63 11.45
CA ASN A 240 -17.60 4.80 12.00
C ASN A 240 -16.58 5.25 10.96
N VAL A 241 -17.02 5.45 9.71
CA VAL A 241 -16.13 5.78 8.59
C VAL A 241 -16.23 7.26 8.31
N ASN A 242 -15.24 8.02 8.76
CA ASN A 242 -15.10 9.39 8.33
C ASN A 242 -14.17 9.43 7.09
N PRO A 243 -14.70 9.62 5.87
CA PRO A 243 -13.86 9.74 4.67
C PRO A 243 -13.01 11.01 4.66
N ASN A 244 -13.27 11.95 5.57
CA ASN A 244 -12.55 13.20 5.74
C ASN A 244 -11.87 13.23 7.11
N PRO A 245 -10.75 12.50 7.29
CA PRO A 245 -10.02 12.55 8.55
C PRO A 245 -9.67 14.02 8.87
N PRO A 246 -9.78 14.45 10.14
CA PRO A 246 -9.38 15.80 10.53
C PRO A 246 -7.91 15.98 10.12
N VAL A 247 -7.65 16.98 9.28
CA VAL A 247 -6.28 17.33 8.91
C VAL A 247 -5.61 17.87 10.15
N PHE A 248 -4.76 17.06 10.79
CA PHE A 248 -3.90 17.53 11.85
C PHE A 248 -2.91 18.50 11.21
N ARG A 249 -3.22 19.81 11.29
CA ARG A 249 -2.21 20.84 11.07
C ARG A 249 -1.20 20.71 12.18
N THR A 250 -0.15 19.93 11.96
CA THR A 250 1.08 20.16 12.68
C THR A 250 1.40 21.62 12.44
N LYS A 251 1.43 22.42 13.51
CA LYS A 251 2.13 23.71 13.46
C LYS A 251 3.56 23.34 13.10
N LEU A 252 3.88 23.33 11.80
CA LEU A 252 5.25 23.44 11.35
C LEU A 252 5.78 24.63 12.13
N ALA A 253 6.68 24.37 13.09
CA ALA A 253 7.38 25.42 13.78
C ALA A 253 7.85 26.40 12.70
N ASP A 254 7.58 27.68 12.93
CA ASP A 254 7.90 28.80 12.05
C ASP A 254 9.40 28.76 11.71
N LYS A 255 9.76 27.95 10.72
CA LYS A 255 11.10 27.85 10.19
C LYS A 255 11.16 28.94 9.16
N THR A 256 11.71 30.08 9.59
CA THR A 256 12.40 31.06 8.75
C THR A 256 12.75 30.46 7.40
N THR A 257 12.08 30.97 6.37
CA THR A 257 12.25 30.59 4.97
C THR A 257 13.73 30.50 4.62
N PRO A 258 14.27 29.37 4.13
CA PRO A 258 15.57 29.39 3.49
C PRO A 258 15.44 30.32 2.28
N LYS A 259 16.18 31.43 2.26
CA LYS A 259 16.27 32.29 1.08
C LYS A 259 16.69 31.41 -0.09
N LEU A 260 15.83 31.28 -1.10
CA LEU A 260 16.24 30.86 -2.43
C LEU A 260 17.38 31.79 -2.86
N ILE A 261 18.60 31.24 -2.96
CA ILE A 261 19.67 31.90 -3.69
C ILE A 261 19.28 31.79 -5.17
N ARG A 262 18.56 32.80 -5.67
CA ARG A 262 18.39 33.00 -7.11
C ARG A 262 19.79 33.21 -7.69
N GLY A 263 20.28 32.22 -8.45
CA GLY A 263 21.42 32.41 -9.32
C GLY A 263 21.13 33.57 -10.26
N ARG A 264 21.89 34.66 -10.13
CA ARG A 264 21.86 35.75 -11.10
C ARG A 264 22.51 35.24 -12.39
N THR A 265 21.71 35.20 -13.44
CA THR A 265 22.15 35.26 -14.82
C THR A 265 23.08 36.46 -15.00
N GLY A 266 24.31 36.20 -15.44
CA GLY A 266 25.32 37.20 -15.73
C GLY A 266 26.09 36.77 -16.97
N PHE A 267 25.74 37.37 -18.10
CA PHE A 267 26.36 37.23 -19.41
C PHE A 267 27.86 37.58 -19.40
N MET A 268 28.61 36.88 -20.27
CA MET A 268 29.90 37.21 -20.90
C MET A 268 30.84 38.22 -20.22
N ARG A 269 32.06 37.78 -19.91
CA ARG A 269 33.26 38.58 -20.24
C ARG A 269 34.46 37.70 -20.59
N SER A 270 35.08 38.11 -21.68
CA SER A 270 36.24 37.59 -22.42
C SER A 270 37.45 37.20 -21.57
N TYR A 271 38.07 36.07 -21.93
CA TYR A 271 39.44 35.71 -21.58
C TYR A 271 40.46 36.61 -22.32
N SER A 272 41.53 36.99 -21.61
CA SER A 272 42.85 37.32 -22.18
C SER A 272 43.93 37.10 -21.11
N PRO A 273 45.18 36.76 -21.50
CA PRO A 273 45.96 35.74 -20.83
C PRO A 273 46.92 36.23 -19.75
N LEU A 274 47.29 35.30 -18.88
CA LEU A 274 48.32 35.39 -17.84
C LEU A 274 49.71 35.72 -18.44
N SER A 275 50.34 36.79 -17.97
CA SER A 275 51.78 37.01 -18.11
C SER A 275 52.52 36.25 -17.01
N VAL A 276 53.35 35.29 -17.41
CA VAL A 276 54.31 34.61 -16.53
C VAL A 276 55.51 35.52 -16.35
N GLY A 277 55.77 35.95 -15.12
CA GLY A 277 57.03 36.55 -14.71
C GLY A 277 57.76 35.57 -13.79
N ALA A 278 58.78 34.91 -14.32
CA ALA A 278 59.88 34.36 -13.52
C ALA A 278 61.00 35.41 -13.47
N PRO A 279 61.81 35.47 -12.40
CA PRO A 279 63.07 36.20 -12.43
C PRO A 279 64.07 35.58 -13.42
#